data_AF-A0AAD5U8S2-F1
#
_entry.id   AF-A0AAD5U8S2-F1
#
_cell.length_a   1.000
_cell.length_b   1.000
_cell.length_c   1.000
_cell.angle_alpha   90.00
_cell.angle_beta   90.00
_cell.angle_gamma   90.00
#
_symmetry.space_group_name_H-M   'P 1'
#
loop_
_entity.id
_entity.type
_entity.pdbx_description
1 polymer ?
#
loop_
_entity_poly.entity_id
_entity_poly.type
_entity_poly.pdbx_seq_one_letter_code
_entity_poly.pdbx_strand_id
1 'polypeptide(L)'
;MSELWVKLGNNRATQVSTNNCTDVFDFLEACKKKLEPDLDKVSVARLTLSTTEGGEAIRPGLPLTEILHLPGYSINDDLNPLFIHITPSPNQPDEESKTSKELIKN
;
A
#
# COMPACT_ATOMS: atom_id res chain seq x y z
N MET A 1 9.12 16.42 3.10
CA MET A 1 7.75 16.01 3.47
C MET A 1 7.77 15.60 4.93
N SER A 2 6.75 15.96 5.71
CA SER A 2 6.58 15.53 7.09
C SER A 2 5.50 14.46 7.24
N GLU A 3 4.59 14.37 6.26
CA GLU A 3 3.47 13.45 6.22
C GLU A 3 3.15 13.07 4.77
N LEU A 4 2.56 11.90 4.59
CA LEU A 4 2.02 11.41 3.33
C LEU A 4 0.61 10.87 3.54
N TRP A 5 -0.28 11.13 2.60
CA TRP A 5 -1.60 10.52 2.48
C TRP A 5 -1.48 9.11 1.94
N VAL A 6 -2.05 8.15 2.67
CA VAL A 6 -2.11 6.74 2.28
C VAL A 6 -3.55 6.23 2.34
N LYS A 7 -3.84 5.18 1.55
CA LYS A 7 -5.14 4.53 1.52
C LYS A 7 -4.97 3.01 1.54
N LEU A 8 -5.74 2.34 2.40
CA LEU A 8 -5.81 0.88 2.50
C LEU A 8 -7.17 0.42 1.97
N GLY A 9 -7.19 -0.30 0.84
CA GLY A 9 -8.43 -0.77 0.22
C GLY A 9 -9.45 0.35 0.01
N ASN A 10 -10.70 0.14 0.46
CA ASN A 10 -11.79 1.10 0.35
C ASN A 10 -11.89 2.11 1.50
N ASN A 11 -10.90 2.15 2.40
CA ASN A 11 -10.91 3.07 3.54
C ASN A 11 -10.67 4.52 3.08
N ARG A 12 -10.97 5.47 3.97
CA ARG A 12 -10.63 6.89 3.73
C ARG A 12 -9.11 7.06 3.71
N ALA A 13 -8.63 7.96 2.85
CA ALA A 13 -7.24 8.37 2.87
C ALA A 13 -6.88 8.95 4.26
N THR A 14 -5.70 8.61 4.75
CA THR A 14 -5.23 8.98 6.09
C THR A 14 -3.80 9.50 5.99
N GLN A 15 -3.50 10.59 6.72
CA GLN A 15 -2.14 11.09 6.83
C GLN A 15 -1.32 10.23 7.80
N VAL A 16 -0.13 9.85 7.35
CA VAL A 16 0.87 9.14 8.15
C VAL A 16 2.14 9.97 8.16
N SER A 17 2.71 10.15 9.34
CA SER A 17 3.97 10.88 9.48
C SER A 17 5.12 10.12 8.83
N THR A 18 5.97 10.84 8.11
CA THR A 18 7.24 10.35 7.56
C THR A 18 8.43 10.68 8.46
N ASN A 19 8.17 11.24 9.64
CA ASN A 19 9.21 11.54 10.62
C ASN A 19 9.89 10.24 11.05
N ASN A 20 11.22 10.22 10.99
CA ASN A 20 12.06 9.04 11.27
C ASN A 20 11.87 7.85 10.30
N CYS A 21 11.27 8.07 9.13
CA CYS A 21 11.19 7.05 8.09
C CYS A 21 12.27 7.33 7.04
N THR A 22 13.21 6.40 6.86
CA THR A 22 14.29 6.53 5.89
C THR A 22 13.83 6.06 4.51
N ASP A 23 13.11 4.95 4.49
CA ASP A 23 12.67 4.26 3.28
C ASP A 23 11.21 3.83 3.37
N VAL A 24 10.75 3.17 2.30
CA VAL A 24 9.39 2.64 2.19
C VAL A 24 9.07 1.62 3.28
N PHE A 25 10.05 0.81 3.72
CA PHE A 25 9.84 -0.18 4.77
C PHE A 25 9.55 0.49 6.13
N ASP A 26 10.38 1.45 6.54
CA ASP A 26 10.14 2.23 7.76
C ASP A 26 8.77 2.91 7.73
N PHE A 27 8.40 3.44 6.56
CA PHE A 27 7.11 4.08 6.38
C PHE A 27 5.93 3.11 6.47
N LEU A 28 6.07 1.89 5.92
CA LEU A 28 5.05 0.85 6.07
C LEU A 28 4.86 0.43 7.53
N GLU A 29 5.92 0.42 8.35
CA GLU A 29 5.78 0.23 9.80
C GLU A 29 4.98 1.37 10.47
N ALA A 30 5.24 2.61 10.06
CA ALA A 30 4.48 3.77 10.53
C ALA A 30 3.00 3.69 10.10
N CYS A 31 2.73 3.29 8.86
CA CYS A 31 1.37 3.05 8.36
C CYS A 31 0.67 1.95 9.17
N LYS A 32 1.34 0.83 9.44
CA LYS A 32 0.78 -0.26 10.24
C LYS A 32 0.34 0.22 11.62
N LYS A 33 1.18 1.00 12.31
CA LYS A 33 0.87 1.56 13.63
C LYS A 33 -0.33 2.53 13.57
N LYS A 34 -0.41 3.35 12.51
CA LYS A 34 -1.51 4.31 12.34
C LYS A 34 -2.83 3.64 12.00
N LEU A 35 -2.79 2.55 11.23
CA LEU A 35 -3.93 1.78 10.74
C LEU A 35 -4.11 0.46 11.53
N GLU A 36 -3.66 0.42 12.79
CA GLU A 36 -3.60 -0.81 13.60
C GLU A 36 -4.93 -1.59 13.66
N PRO A 37 -6.13 -0.97 13.76
CA PRO A 37 -7.38 -1.74 13.73
C PRO A 37 -7.55 -2.60 12.46
N ASP A 38 -7.05 -2.13 11.32
CA ASP A 38 -7.16 -2.82 10.03
C ASP A 38 -5.96 -3.76 9.76
N LEU A 39 -4.80 -3.48 10.38
CA LEU A 39 -3.53 -4.17 10.09
C LEU A 39 -2.92 -4.92 11.28
N ASP A 40 -3.63 -5.06 12.40
CA ASP A 40 -3.13 -5.67 13.65
C ASP A 40 -2.45 -7.04 13.39
N LYS A 41 -3.16 -7.92 12.68
CA LYS A 41 -2.73 -9.30 12.38
C LYS A 41 -1.86 -9.44 11.12
N VAL A 42 -1.55 -8.33 10.44
CA VAL A 42 -0.81 -8.36 9.17
C VAL A 42 0.66 -8.04 9.45
N SER A 43 1.56 -8.94 9.08
CA SER A 43 3.01 -8.65 9.14
C SER A 43 3.36 -7.51 8.19
N VAL A 44 4.22 -6.58 8.61
CA VAL A 44 4.72 -5.49 7.74
C VAL A 44 5.37 -6.02 6.46
N ALA A 45 5.99 -7.20 6.51
CA ALA A 45 6.59 -7.85 5.34
C ALA A 45 5.58 -8.25 4.26
N ARG A 46 4.28 -8.24 4.59
CA ARG A 46 3.17 -8.46 3.65
C ARG A 46 2.56 -7.15 3.15
N LEU A 47 3.02 -6.01 3.63
CA LEU A 47 2.55 -4.72 3.16
C LEU A 47 3.41 -4.27 1.99
N THR A 48 2.75 -3.72 0.99
CA THR A 48 3.38 -3.09 -0.16
C THR A 48 2.77 -1.72 -0.36
N LEU A 49 3.54 -0.82 -0.97
CA LEU A 49 3.14 0.55 -1.27
C LEU A 49 3.15 0.75 -2.78
N SER A 50 2.17 1.44 -3.36
CA SER A 50 2.17 1.81 -4.78
C SER A 50 1.73 3.27 -4.97
N THR A 51 2.13 3.88 -6.08
CA THR A 51 1.73 5.25 -6.45
C THR A 51 0.30 5.32 -6.98
N THR A 52 -0.22 4.21 -7.50
CA THR A 52 -1.58 4.10 -8.05
C THR A 52 -2.32 2.89 -7.48
N GLU A 53 -3.66 2.91 -7.55
CA GLU A 53 -4.50 1.77 -7.17
C GLU A 53 -4.19 0.56 -8.08
N GLY A 54 -3.84 -0.58 -7.47
CA GLY A 54 -3.41 -1.79 -8.20
C GLY A 54 -2.08 -1.65 -8.97
N GLY A 55 -1.32 -0.57 -8.69
CA GLY A 55 -0.03 -0.31 -9.33
C GLY A 55 1.10 -1.23 -8.88
N GLU A 56 2.27 -1.04 -9.50
CA GLU A 56 3.48 -1.77 -9.13
C GLU A 56 3.92 -1.42 -7.70
N ALA A 57 4.33 -2.45 -6.96
CA ALA A 57 4.83 -2.28 -5.60
C ALA A 57 6.19 -1.56 -5.63
N ILE A 58 6.28 -0.47 -4.89
CA ILE A 58 7.51 0.26 -4.63
C ILE A 58 8.44 -0.63 -3.79
N ARG A 59 9.71 -0.68 -4.18
CA ARG A 59 10.73 -1.44 -3.46
C ARG A 59 10.83 -0.95 -2.00
N PRO A 60 10.78 -1.85 -0.99
CA PRO A 60 10.84 -1.46 0.43
C PRO A 60 12.06 -0.62 0.81
N GLY A 61 13.24 -0.90 0.23
CA GLY A 61 14.45 -0.13 0.48
C GLY A 61 14.62 1.12 -0.39
N LEU A 62 13.56 1.61 -1.04
CA LEU A 62 13.60 2.88 -1.77
C LEU A 62 13.50 4.04 -0.77
N PRO A 63 14.42 5.02 -0.79
CA PRO A 63 14.30 6.21 0.05
C PRO A 63 12.99 6.95 -0.22
N LEU A 64 12.33 7.47 0.83
CA LEU A 64 11.04 8.17 0.66
C LEU A 64 11.14 9.39 -0.24
N THR A 65 12.29 10.06 -0.26
CA THR A 65 12.55 11.21 -1.14
C THR A 65 12.49 10.85 -2.61
N GLU A 66 12.76 9.59 -2.96
CA GLU A 66 12.73 9.11 -4.35
C GLU A 66 11.33 8.75 -4.84
N ILE A 67 10.34 8.62 -3.95
CA ILE A 67 8.95 8.33 -4.34
C ILE A 67 8.40 9.41 -5.28
N LEU A 68 8.82 10.67 -5.08
CA LEU A 68 8.41 11.80 -5.91
C LEU A 68 8.76 11.65 -7.40
N HIS A 69 9.78 10.86 -7.70
CA HIS A 69 10.30 10.66 -9.06
C HIS A 69 9.72 9.40 -9.72
N LEU A 70 8.87 8.65 -9.01
CA LEU A 70 8.31 7.42 -9.54
C LEU A 70 7.23 7.70 -10.60
N PRO A 71 7.14 6.85 -11.63
CA PRO A 71 6.01 6.88 -12.55
C PRO A 71 4.68 6.78 -11.81
N GLY A 72 3.71 7.59 -12.22
CA GLY A 72 2.38 7.63 -11.62
C GLY A 72 2.31 8.39 -10.29
N TYR A 73 3.44 8.90 -9.77
CA TYR A 73 3.39 9.83 -8.65
C TYR A 73 2.77 11.16 -9.08
N SER A 74 1.78 11.62 -8.32
CA SER A 74 1.17 12.95 -8.41
C SER A 74 1.29 13.67 -7.07
N ILE A 75 0.81 14.92 -6.98
CA ILE A 75 0.78 15.63 -5.70
C ILE A 75 0.06 14.77 -4.66
N ASN A 76 0.74 14.47 -3.55
CA ASN A 76 0.17 13.58 -2.54
C ASN A 76 -0.79 14.34 -1.62
N ASP A 77 -2.09 14.13 -1.86
CA ASP A 77 -3.21 14.68 -1.11
C ASP A 77 -4.27 13.59 -0.84
N ASP A 78 -5.41 13.96 -0.25
CA ASP A 78 -6.48 13.03 0.08
C ASP A 78 -7.19 12.44 -1.16
N LEU A 79 -7.08 13.11 -2.31
CA LEU A 79 -7.60 12.64 -3.60
C LEU A 79 -6.59 11.76 -4.36
N ASN A 80 -5.29 11.95 -4.07
CA ASN A 80 -4.17 11.24 -4.68
C ASN A 80 -3.26 10.60 -3.61
N PRO A 81 -3.78 9.65 -2.80
CA PRO A 81 -3.00 8.98 -1.78
C PRO A 81 -2.04 7.95 -2.40
N LEU A 82 -1.02 7.54 -1.64
CA LEU A 82 -0.32 6.30 -1.91
C LEU A 82 -1.18 5.11 -1.47
N PHE A 83 -1.07 3.99 -2.15
CA PHE A 83 -1.93 2.83 -1.91
C PHE A 83 -1.16 1.74 -1.17
N ILE A 84 -1.75 1.26 -0.07
CA ILE A 84 -1.23 0.13 0.70
C ILE A 84 -1.97 -1.13 0.25
N HIS A 85 -1.22 -2.15 -0.16
CA HIS A 85 -1.76 -3.47 -0.51
C HIS A 85 -1.21 -4.54 0.42
N ILE A 86 -2.05 -5.53 0.74
CA ILE A 86 -1.68 -6.68 1.55
C ILE A 86 -1.43 -7.85 0.61
N THR A 87 -0.21 -8.38 0.58
CA THR A 87 0.09 -9.59 -0.17
C THR A 87 -0.47 -10.82 0.57
N PRO A 88 -1.05 -11.80 -0.16
CA PRO A 88 -1.51 -13.04 0.46
C PRO A 88 -0.33 -13.77 1.10
N SER A 89 -0.60 -14.42 2.23
CA SER A 89 0.41 -15.29 2.83
C SER A 89 0.50 -16.57 1.97
N PRO A 90 1.68 -17.19 1.82
CA PRO A 90 1.82 -18.45 1.08
C PRO A 90 0.94 -19.59 1.62
N ASN A 91 0.33 -19.43 2.81
CA ASN A 91 -0.55 -20.41 3.44
C ASN A 91 -2.04 -20.01 3.48
N GLN A 92 -2.46 -18.96 2.77
CA GLN A 92 -3.87 -18.59 2.64
C GLN A 92 -4.24 -18.39 1.16
N PRO A 93 -5.03 -19.29 0.55
CA PRO A 93 -5.57 -19.05 -0.78
C PRO A 93 -6.59 -17.90 -0.73
N ASP A 94 -6.54 -17.05 -1.75
CA ASP A 94 -7.44 -15.92 -1.93
C ASP A 94 -8.90 -16.40 -2.07
N GLU A 95 -9.79 -15.99 -1.16
CA GLU A 95 -11.24 -16.23 -1.28
C GLU A 95 -11.93 -15.22 -2.23
N GLU A 96 -11.17 -14.44 -3.01
CA GLU A 96 -11.71 -13.56 -4.06
C GLU A 96 -11.07 -13.86 -5.43
N SER A 97 -11.36 -15.04 -5.95
CA SER A 97 -11.33 -15.31 -7.40
C SER A 97 -12.45 -16.27 -7.79
N LYS A 98 -13.69 -15.87 -7.49
CA LYS A 98 -14.90 -16.45 -8.08
C LYS A 98 -15.75 -15.35 -8.69
N THR A 99 -15.32 -14.82 -9.84
CA THR A 99 -16.21 -14.36 -10.91
C THR A 99 -15.37 -14.10 -12.16
N SER A 100 -15.85 -14.63 -13.29
CA SER A 100 -15.34 -14.41 -14.66
C SER A 100 -14.19 -15.28 -15.17
N LYS A 101 -14.31 -16.61 -15.06
CA LYS A 101 -13.77 -17.54 -16.08
C LYS A 101 -14.70 -18.72 -16.31
N GLU A 102 -15.96 -18.46 -16.66
CA GLU A 102 -16.79 -19.45 -17.35
C GLU A 102 -17.57 -18.78 -18.48
N LEU A 103 -16.83 -18.32 -19.48
CA LEU A 103 -17.34 -18.26 -20.83
C LEU A 103 -16.23 -18.79 -21.74
N ILE A 104 -16.61 -19.64 -22.69
CA ILE A 104 -15.78 -20.46 -23.58
C ILE A 104 -15.49 -21.88 -23.03
N LYS A 105 -16.52 -22.73 -23.08
CA LYS A 105 -16.50 -24.00 -23.83
C LYS A 105 -17.86 -24.70 -23.66
N ASN A 106 -18.71 -24.57 -24.68
CA ASN A 106 -19.28 -25.68 -25.47
C ASN A 106 -20.23 -25.11 -26.52
#